data_AF-A0A968XD50-F1
#
_entry.id   AF-A0A968XD50-F1
#
_cell.length_a   1.000
_cell.length_b   1.000
_cell.length_c   1.000
_cell.angle_alpha   90.00
_cell.angle_beta   90.00
_cell.angle_gamma   90.00
#
_symmetry.space_group_name_H-M   'P 1'
#
loop_
_entity.id
_entity.type
_entity.pdbx_description
1 polymer ?
#
loop_
_entity_poly.entity_id
_entity_poly.type
_entity_poly.pdbx_seq_one_letter_code
_entity_poly.pdbx_strand_id
1 'polypeptide(L)'
;MTTIWELDFYSRPLVDENGKKLWEVLICETPAAGVAEGFFQYSEYCANSSVNSIWLGQAIEKAIAASGQTPDRIRFFRQSMNNMITKACGDLGIPALPSRRTFALSTWLQERIESIYPAHPNYQAGSNASVVFPKTPPQPLPDALRGQKWQFVSLEASTFAEMGEWPIAFGESFSLEAMGVMGEAVVPLVSRFLEMAAHAVPVAQGFVEWAVTALCDGVLGAGLGLVA
;
A
#
# COMPACT_ATOMS: atom_id res chain seq x y z
N MET A 1 4.30 -15.20 -11.78
CA MET A 1 3.85 -14.48 -10.57
C MET A 1 4.48 -13.10 -10.63
N THR A 2 3.71 -12.04 -10.39
CA THR A 2 4.24 -10.68 -10.41
C THR A 2 4.83 -10.34 -9.05
N THR A 3 6.12 -10.01 -9.00
CA THR A 3 6.81 -9.59 -7.77
C THR A 3 6.76 -8.09 -7.64
N ILE A 4 6.20 -7.62 -6.53
CA ILE A 4 5.97 -6.20 -6.27
C ILE A 4 6.71 -5.83 -5.02
N TRP A 5 7.47 -4.75 -5.09
CA TRP A 5 8.14 -4.19 -3.92
C TRP A 5 7.45 -2.93 -3.44
N GLU A 6 7.56 -2.67 -2.15
CA GLU A 6 7.12 -1.47 -1.47
C GLU A 6 8.36 -0.75 -0.96
N LEU A 7 8.45 0.56 -1.23
CA LEU A 7 9.63 1.37 -0.94
C LEU A 7 9.24 2.60 -0.12
N ASP A 8 9.98 2.81 0.97
CA ASP A 8 10.02 4.06 1.72
C ASP A 8 11.44 4.64 1.70
N PHE A 9 11.60 5.90 1.32
CA PHE A 9 12.88 6.59 1.45
C PHE A 9 12.66 7.95 2.11
N TYR A 10 13.04 8.07 3.38
CA TYR A 10 12.74 9.27 4.16
C TYR A 10 13.65 9.46 5.37
N SER A 11 13.63 10.67 5.95
CA SER A 11 14.33 10.94 7.21
C SER A 11 13.69 10.19 8.38
N ARG A 12 14.53 9.65 9.27
CA ARG A 12 14.14 8.92 10.50
C ARG A 12 14.32 9.80 11.73
N PRO A 13 13.79 9.40 12.91
CA PRO A 13 13.96 10.15 14.14
C PRO A 13 15.34 9.89 14.76
N LEU A 14 16.36 9.87 13.91
CA LEU A 14 17.75 9.55 14.21
C LEU A 14 18.61 10.68 13.69
N VAL A 15 19.67 11.02 14.41
CA VAL A 15 20.66 12.00 13.96
C VAL A 15 22.02 11.36 13.69
N ASP A 16 22.75 11.87 12.72
CA ASP A 16 24.14 11.50 12.52
C ASP A 16 25.05 12.14 13.58
N GLU A 17 26.36 11.83 13.52
CA GLU A 17 27.38 12.40 14.41
C GLU A 17 27.45 13.93 14.37
N ASN A 18 26.95 14.56 13.31
CA ASN A 18 26.90 16.01 13.12
C ASN A 18 25.56 16.62 13.56
N GLY A 19 24.65 15.84 14.16
CA GLY A 19 23.32 16.29 14.59
C GLY A 19 22.33 16.51 13.45
N LYS A 20 22.64 16.05 12.22
CA LYS A 20 21.72 16.14 11.08
C LYS A 20 20.83 14.90 11.00
N LYS A 21 19.62 15.07 10.46
CA LYS A 21 18.68 13.95 10.26
C LYS A 21 19.30 12.84 9.42
N LEU A 22 19.24 11.62 9.92
CA LEU A 22 19.62 10.42 9.20
C LEU A 22 18.46 9.98 8.32
N TRP A 23 18.77 9.61 7.08
CA TRP A 23 17.80 9.05 6.14
C TRP A 23 17.91 7.53 6.12
N GLU A 24 16.84 6.87 5.72
CA GLU A 24 16.85 5.43 5.55
C GLU A 24 15.94 5.05 4.38
N VAL A 25 16.42 4.12 3.57
CA VAL A 25 15.60 3.41 2.60
C VAL A 25 15.13 2.10 3.22
N LEU A 26 13.84 1.82 3.09
CA LEU A 26 13.22 0.54 3.42
C LEU A 26 12.60 0.00 2.13
N ILE A 27 12.89 -1.25 1.81
CA ILE A 27 12.36 -1.97 0.67
C ILE A 27 11.86 -3.31 1.19
N CYS A 28 10.61 -3.66 0.91
CA CYS A 28 10.10 -4.98 1.20
C CYS A 28 9.26 -5.52 0.05
N GLU A 29 9.19 -6.83 -0.08
CA GLU A 29 8.29 -7.48 -1.02
C GLU A 29 6.86 -7.47 -0.48
N THR A 30 5.89 -7.20 -1.36
CA THR A 30 4.47 -7.31 -1.03
C THR A 30 4.13 -8.79 -0.82
N PRO A 31 3.64 -9.20 0.36
CA PRO A 31 3.29 -10.58 0.62
C PRO A 31 2.12 -11.04 -0.25
N ALA A 32 2.21 -12.26 -0.74
CA ALA A 32 1.08 -12.92 -1.39
C ALA A 32 -0.04 -13.18 -0.37
N ALA A 33 -1.29 -13.31 -0.86
CA ALA A 33 -2.40 -13.69 0.00
C ALA A 33 -2.13 -15.04 0.69
N GLY A 34 -2.29 -15.09 2.01
CA GLY A 34 -2.04 -16.28 2.83
C GLY A 34 -0.57 -16.52 3.23
N VAL A 35 0.37 -15.63 2.89
CA VAL A 35 1.76 -15.70 3.37
C VAL A 35 1.99 -14.59 4.40
N ALA A 36 2.13 -14.99 5.66
CA ALA A 36 2.30 -14.05 6.77
C ALA A 36 3.77 -13.67 7.05
N GLU A 37 4.72 -14.54 6.70
CA GLU A 37 6.14 -14.38 7.07
C GLU A 37 7.09 -14.79 5.93
N GLY A 38 8.34 -14.33 6.00
CA GLY A 38 9.42 -14.78 5.11
C GLY A 38 9.54 -14.04 3.78
N PHE A 39 8.89 -12.88 3.63
CA PHE A 39 9.05 -12.00 2.46
C PHE A 39 10.34 -11.16 2.55
N PHE A 40 10.89 -10.80 1.40
CA PHE A 40 12.15 -10.06 1.34
C PHE A 40 12.04 -8.68 2.01
N GLN A 41 13.04 -8.31 2.80
CA GLN A 41 13.16 -7.01 3.46
C GLN A 41 14.61 -6.52 3.37
N TYR A 42 14.78 -5.25 3.05
CA TYR A 42 16.08 -4.58 2.94
C TYR A 42 15.99 -3.16 3.51
N SER A 43 16.99 -2.79 4.31
CA SER A 43 17.10 -1.46 4.89
C SER A 43 18.54 -0.95 4.84
N GLU A 44 18.73 0.29 4.41
CA GLU A 44 20.04 0.95 4.40
C GLU A 44 19.93 2.41 4.86
N TYR A 45 20.82 2.83 5.77
CA TYR A 45 20.91 4.21 6.23
C TYR A 45 21.72 5.07 5.26
N CYS A 46 21.30 6.32 5.11
CA CYS A 46 21.91 7.33 4.24
C CYS A 46 22.14 8.63 5.01
N ALA A 47 23.32 9.22 4.86
CA ALA A 47 23.57 10.58 5.35
C ALA A 47 22.75 11.60 4.57
N ASN A 48 22.33 12.70 5.21
CA ASN A 48 21.52 13.75 4.58
C ASN A 48 22.18 14.34 3.31
N SER A 49 23.51 14.46 3.29
CA SER A 49 24.26 14.96 2.13
C SER A 49 24.22 14.04 0.90
N SER A 50 23.90 12.76 1.10
CA SER A 50 23.93 11.74 0.04
C SER A 50 22.52 11.42 -0.50
N VAL A 51 21.48 12.10 -0.03
CA VAL A 51 20.09 11.88 -0.44
C VAL A 51 19.89 12.41 -1.85
N ASN A 52 19.92 11.50 -2.83
CA ASN A 52 19.64 11.80 -4.23
C ASN A 52 19.19 10.52 -4.97
N SER A 53 18.76 10.68 -6.23
CA SER A 53 18.27 9.56 -7.04
C SER A 53 19.36 8.53 -7.36
N ILE A 54 20.63 8.95 -7.41
CA ILE A 54 21.76 8.06 -7.74
C ILE A 54 22.01 7.10 -6.57
N TRP A 55 22.07 7.64 -5.35
CA TRP A 55 22.21 6.83 -4.14
C TRP A 55 21.03 5.88 -3.98
N LEU A 56 19.80 6.37 -4.20
CA LEU A 56 18.61 5.52 -4.15
C LEU A 56 18.66 4.40 -5.19
N GLY A 57 19.09 4.69 -6.42
CA GLY A 57 19.28 3.68 -7.46
C GLY A 57 20.26 2.59 -7.04
N GLN A 58 21.41 2.98 -6.49
CA GLN A 58 22.42 2.05 -5.96
C GLN A 58 21.86 1.18 -4.82
N ALA A 59 21.06 1.75 -3.93
CA ALA A 59 20.42 0.99 -2.85
C ALA A 59 19.40 -0.03 -3.40
N ILE A 60 18.65 0.33 -4.45
CA ILE A 60 17.74 -0.61 -5.14
C ILE A 60 18.54 -1.73 -5.83
N GLU A 61 19.65 -1.42 -6.49
CA GLU A 61 20.53 -2.44 -7.10
C GLU A 61 21.10 -3.42 -6.06
N LYS A 62 21.53 -2.91 -4.89
CA LYS A 62 21.96 -3.75 -3.77
C LYS A 62 20.83 -4.65 -3.27
N ALA A 63 19.61 -4.11 -3.16
CA ALA A 63 18.45 -4.88 -2.77
C ALA A 63 18.13 -5.99 -3.79
N ILE A 64 18.23 -5.72 -5.09
CA ILE A 64 18.07 -6.71 -6.17
C ILE A 64 19.13 -7.80 -6.09
N ALA A 65 20.38 -7.42 -5.83
CA ALA A 65 21.45 -8.39 -5.64
C ALA A 65 21.23 -9.27 -4.39
N ALA A 66 20.67 -8.71 -3.32
CA ALA A 66 20.39 -9.42 -2.08
C ALA A 66 19.16 -10.35 -2.18
N SER A 67 18.11 -9.93 -2.89
CA SER A 67 16.92 -10.76 -3.14
C SER A 67 17.18 -11.85 -4.18
N GLY A 68 18.12 -11.63 -5.10
CA GLY A 68 18.34 -12.47 -6.28
C GLY A 68 17.27 -12.30 -7.37
N GLN A 69 16.35 -11.35 -7.21
CA GLN A 69 15.24 -11.10 -8.14
C GLN A 69 14.97 -9.61 -8.34
N THR A 70 14.77 -9.21 -9.59
CA THR A 70 14.28 -7.87 -9.96
C THR A 70 12.76 -7.81 -9.85
N PRO A 71 12.18 -6.80 -9.18
CA PRO A 71 10.72 -6.65 -9.10
C PRO A 71 10.11 -6.19 -10.43
N ASP A 72 8.87 -6.58 -10.69
CA ASP A 72 8.08 -6.11 -11.84
C ASP A 72 7.67 -4.64 -11.72
N ARG A 73 7.54 -4.15 -10.47
CA ARG A 73 7.22 -2.75 -10.14
C ARG A 73 7.54 -2.45 -8.67
N ILE A 74 7.78 -1.16 -8.39
CA ILE A 74 7.98 -0.64 -7.04
C ILE A 74 6.86 0.34 -6.68
N ARG A 75 6.23 0.14 -5.54
CA ARG A 75 5.20 1.01 -4.97
C ARG A 75 5.77 1.90 -3.88
N PHE A 76 5.27 3.11 -3.77
CA PHE A 76 5.64 4.02 -2.68
C PHE A 76 4.48 4.97 -2.35
N PHE A 77 4.37 5.39 -1.10
CA PHE A 77 3.26 6.23 -0.64
C PHE A 77 3.63 7.70 -0.41
N ARG A 78 4.94 8.04 -0.28
CA ARG A 78 5.37 9.41 0.00
C ARG A 78 5.40 10.28 -1.27
N GLN A 79 4.43 11.19 -1.36
CA GLN A 79 4.32 12.12 -2.49
C GLN A 79 5.52 13.06 -2.63
N SER A 80 6.11 13.52 -1.53
CA SER A 80 7.29 14.39 -1.52
C SER A 80 8.51 13.74 -2.21
N MET A 81 8.55 12.41 -2.24
CA MET A 81 9.64 11.62 -2.78
C MET A 81 9.40 11.16 -4.22
N ASN A 82 8.24 11.48 -4.79
CA ASN A 82 7.80 10.96 -6.09
C ASN A 82 8.83 11.21 -7.19
N ASN A 83 9.27 12.46 -7.39
CA ASN A 83 10.21 12.80 -8.45
C ASN A 83 11.53 12.02 -8.32
N MET A 84 12.04 11.87 -7.09
CA MET A 84 13.30 11.17 -6.86
C MET A 84 13.18 9.66 -7.03
N ILE A 85 12.12 9.05 -6.50
CA ILE A 85 11.87 7.61 -6.62
C ILE A 85 11.59 7.25 -8.09
N THR A 86 10.71 7.99 -8.76
CA THR A 86 10.37 7.77 -10.18
C THR A 86 11.62 7.91 -11.05
N LYS A 87 12.49 8.89 -10.78
CA LYS A 87 13.76 9.02 -11.49
C LYS A 87 14.68 7.82 -11.24
N ALA A 88 14.92 7.45 -9.98
CA ALA A 88 15.81 6.34 -9.65
C ALA A 88 15.33 5.01 -10.24
N CYS A 89 14.03 4.73 -10.18
CA CYS A 89 13.44 3.53 -10.76
C CYS A 89 13.47 3.57 -12.29
N GLY A 90 13.22 4.74 -12.90
CA GLY A 90 13.28 4.93 -14.34
C GLY A 90 14.68 4.69 -14.91
N ASP A 91 15.73 5.16 -14.22
CA ASP A 91 17.14 4.90 -14.58
C ASP A 91 17.46 3.38 -14.54
N LEU A 92 16.76 2.60 -13.71
CA LEU A 92 16.89 1.14 -13.59
C LEU A 92 15.91 0.34 -14.47
N GLY A 93 15.03 1.02 -15.23
CA GLY A 93 14.00 0.37 -16.04
C GLY A 93 12.86 -0.30 -15.25
N ILE A 94 12.70 0.05 -13.96
CA ILE A 94 11.66 -0.51 -13.08
C ILE A 94 10.48 0.46 -13.00
N PRO A 95 9.22 0.01 -13.26
CA PRO A 95 8.05 0.86 -13.11
C PRO A 95 7.83 1.31 -11.66
N ALA A 96 7.80 2.62 -11.43
CA ALA A 96 7.46 3.21 -10.14
C ALA A 96 5.96 3.57 -10.09
N LEU A 97 5.26 3.13 -9.05
CA LEU A 97 3.82 3.31 -8.89
C LEU A 97 3.50 4.02 -7.56
N PRO A 98 3.08 5.30 -7.58
CA PRO A 98 2.58 5.93 -6.36
C PRO A 98 1.30 5.24 -5.89
N SER A 99 1.32 4.66 -4.69
CA SER A 99 0.23 3.87 -4.14
C SER A 99 0.21 3.92 -2.62
N ARG A 100 -0.99 3.86 -2.03
CA ARG A 100 -1.19 3.68 -0.59
C ARG A 100 -1.32 2.21 -0.19
N ARG A 101 -1.36 1.29 -1.17
CA ARG A 101 -1.36 -0.16 -0.95
C ARG A 101 0.07 -0.62 -0.66
N THR A 102 0.61 -0.15 0.46
CA THR A 102 1.95 -0.48 0.97
C THR A 102 1.82 -0.99 2.41
N PHE A 103 1.02 -2.03 2.58
CA PHE A 103 0.60 -2.50 3.91
C PHE A 103 1.75 -3.16 4.66
N ALA A 104 2.53 -4.01 3.99
CA ALA A 104 3.69 -4.66 4.61
C ALA A 104 4.74 -3.64 5.06
N LEU A 105 5.02 -2.65 4.22
CA LEU A 105 5.90 -1.54 4.55
C LEU A 105 5.36 -0.70 5.71
N SER A 106 4.04 -0.51 5.79
CA SER A 106 3.43 0.27 6.87
C SER A 106 3.55 -0.43 8.22
N THR A 107 3.30 -1.73 8.28
CA THR A 107 3.48 -2.55 9.48
C THR A 107 4.94 -2.56 9.90
N TRP A 108 5.85 -2.78 8.96
CA TRP A 108 7.29 -2.81 9.24
C TRP A 108 7.84 -1.46 9.72
N LEU A 109 7.33 -0.35 9.16
CA LEU A 109 7.68 0.99 9.63
C LEU A 109 7.17 1.26 11.05
N GLN A 110 5.97 0.76 11.39
CA GLN A 110 5.40 0.90 12.73
C GLN A 110 6.23 0.13 13.77
N GLU A 111 6.58 -1.13 13.49
CA GLU A 111 7.48 -1.93 14.34
C GLU A 111 8.79 -1.20 14.61
N ARG A 112 9.36 -0.59 13.57
CA ARG A 112 10.60 0.20 13.68
C ARG A 112 10.44 1.46 14.54
N ILE A 113 9.32 2.16 14.42
CA ILE A 113 9.03 3.34 15.24
C ILE A 113 8.87 2.97 16.72
N GLU A 114 8.27 1.81 17.00
CA GLU A 114 7.98 1.37 18.37
C GLU A 114 9.18 0.73 19.05
N SER A 115 9.98 -0.06 18.33
CA SER A 115 11.02 -0.92 18.92
C SER A 115 12.44 -0.59 18.49
N ILE A 116 12.67 -0.27 17.21
CA ILE A 116 14.04 -0.16 16.66
C ILE A 116 14.61 1.24 16.84
N TYR A 117 13.91 2.29 16.39
CA TYR A 117 14.42 3.65 16.49
C TYR A 117 14.60 4.12 17.92
N PRO A 118 13.68 3.86 18.88
CA PRO A 118 13.89 4.27 20.26
C PRO A 118 15.09 3.62 20.96
N ALA A 119 15.51 2.44 20.49
CA ALA A 119 16.67 1.73 21.03
C ALA A 119 18.02 2.29 20.52
N HIS A 120 18.00 3.13 19.48
CA HIS A 120 19.22 3.72 18.93
C HIS A 120 19.79 4.83 19.83
N PRO A 121 21.12 4.88 20.02
CA PRO A 121 21.76 5.88 20.90
C PRO A 121 21.60 7.32 20.41
N ASN A 122 21.34 7.49 19.11
CA ASN A 122 21.17 8.76 18.41
C ASN A 122 19.70 9.10 18.13
N TYR A 123 18.77 8.50 18.86
CA TYR A 123 17.33 8.75 18.74
C TYR A 123 16.92 10.13 19.26
N GLN A 124 16.13 10.85 18.47
CA GLN A 124 15.54 12.14 18.85
C GLN A 124 14.02 12.12 18.62
N ALA A 125 13.27 11.95 19.71
CA ALA A 125 11.81 12.00 19.72
C ALA A 125 11.29 13.32 19.12
N GLY A 126 10.31 13.23 18.21
CA GLY A 126 9.66 14.39 17.59
C GLY A 126 10.38 14.98 16.36
N SER A 127 11.55 14.49 15.97
CA SER A 127 12.27 14.99 14.78
C SER A 127 11.72 14.46 13.44
N ASN A 128 10.73 13.55 13.48
CA ASN A 128 10.07 13.02 12.30
C ASN A 128 9.16 14.06 11.64
N ALA A 129 9.44 14.38 10.38
CA ALA A 129 8.44 15.01 9.53
C ALA A 129 7.37 13.94 9.23
N SER A 130 6.25 13.99 9.96
CA SER A 130 5.07 13.22 9.55
C SER A 130 4.68 13.64 8.14
N VAL A 131 4.30 12.68 7.29
CA VAL A 131 3.85 13.00 5.93
C VAL A 131 2.54 13.76 6.04
N VAL A 132 2.61 15.08 5.92
CA VAL A 132 1.42 15.90 5.74
C VAL A 132 0.97 15.69 4.31
N PHE A 133 -0.05 14.86 4.12
CA PHE A 133 -0.72 14.78 2.84
C PHE A 133 -1.46 16.10 2.61
N PRO A 134 -1.20 16.80 1.49
CA PRO A 134 -2.00 17.97 1.16
C PRO A 134 -3.45 17.50 0.99
N LYS A 135 -4.37 18.11 1.74
CA LYS A 135 -5.81 17.88 1.56
C LYS A 135 -6.17 18.43 0.18
N THR A 136 -6.29 17.55 -0.81
CA THR A 136 -6.83 17.93 -2.11
C THR A 136 -8.35 18.08 -1.99
N PRO A 137 -8.95 19.09 -2.66
CA PRO A 137 -10.40 19.20 -2.67
C PRO A 137 -10.99 17.94 -3.32
N PRO A 138 -12.13 17.45 -2.82
CA PRO A 138 -12.78 16.28 -3.38
C PRO A 138 -13.15 16.55 -4.84
N GLN A 139 -12.77 15.64 -5.73
CA GLN A 139 -13.13 15.70 -7.15
C GLN A 139 -14.37 14.82 -7.39
N PRO A 140 -15.30 15.24 -8.27
CA PRO A 140 -16.44 14.41 -8.62
C PRO A 140 -15.97 13.11 -9.27
N LEU A 141 -16.58 11.99 -8.89
CA LEU A 141 -16.30 10.72 -9.55
C LEU A 141 -16.74 10.78 -11.03
N PRO A 142 -16.01 10.09 -11.93
CA PRO A 142 -16.50 9.81 -13.28
C PRO A 142 -17.91 9.24 -13.24
N ASP A 143 -18.74 9.54 -14.25
CA ASP A 143 -20.15 9.10 -14.28
C ASP A 143 -20.29 7.58 -14.10
N ALA A 144 -19.37 6.81 -14.71
CA ALA A 144 -19.31 5.36 -14.61
C ALA A 144 -19.02 4.84 -13.19
N LEU A 145 -18.57 5.69 -12.26
CA LEU A 145 -18.27 5.34 -10.87
C LEU A 145 -19.22 6.02 -9.88
N ARG A 146 -20.24 6.75 -10.37
CA ARG A 146 -21.26 7.37 -9.52
C ARG A 146 -22.36 6.38 -9.21
N GLY A 147 -22.35 5.86 -7.99
CA GLY A 147 -23.44 5.07 -7.45
C GLY A 147 -24.73 5.87 -7.32
N GLN A 148 -25.86 5.26 -7.68
CA GLN A 148 -27.20 5.85 -7.51
C GLN A 148 -27.74 5.61 -6.09
N LYS A 149 -27.35 4.49 -5.46
CA LYS A 149 -27.74 4.12 -4.09
C LYS A 149 -26.52 3.57 -3.33
N TRP A 150 -26.59 3.68 -2.02
CA TRP A 150 -25.58 3.16 -1.08
C TRP A 150 -26.22 2.10 -0.20
N GLN A 151 -25.51 1.02 0.06
CA GLN A 151 -25.95 -0.01 0.99
C GLN A 151 -24.79 -0.45 1.89
N PHE A 152 -25.08 -0.57 3.18
CA PHE A 152 -24.18 -1.20 4.14
C PHE A 152 -24.33 -2.71 4.06
N VAL A 153 -23.21 -3.39 3.91
CA VAL A 153 -23.13 -4.85 3.86
C VAL A 153 -22.04 -5.31 4.80
N SER A 154 -22.20 -6.52 5.32
CA SER A 154 -21.27 -7.13 6.26
C SER A 154 -20.80 -8.43 5.64
N LEU A 155 -19.49 -8.59 5.50
CA LEU A 155 -18.87 -9.85 5.11
C LEU A 155 -17.99 -10.34 6.25
N GLU A 156 -17.93 -11.65 6.44
CA GLU A 156 -16.98 -12.26 7.35
C GLU A 156 -15.57 -12.14 6.76
N ALA A 157 -14.56 -11.93 7.61
CA ALA A 157 -13.17 -11.86 7.15
C ALA A 157 -12.74 -13.16 6.44
N SER A 158 -13.28 -14.31 6.85
CA SER A 158 -13.11 -15.62 6.19
C SER A 158 -13.47 -15.61 4.70
N THR A 159 -14.49 -14.86 4.29
CA THR A 159 -14.95 -14.79 2.88
C THR A 159 -13.87 -14.18 1.98
N PHE A 160 -12.99 -13.34 2.52
CA PHE A 160 -11.91 -12.72 1.75
C PHE A 160 -10.77 -13.67 1.39
N ALA A 161 -10.73 -14.88 1.96
CA ALA A 161 -9.81 -15.92 1.51
C ALA A 161 -10.07 -16.31 0.04
N GLU A 162 -11.32 -16.24 -0.39
CA GLU A 162 -11.77 -16.54 -1.76
C GLU A 162 -11.67 -15.32 -2.69
N MET A 163 -11.13 -14.18 -2.21
CA MET A 163 -11.08 -12.92 -2.97
C MET A 163 -10.34 -13.06 -4.32
N GLY A 164 -9.37 -13.96 -4.41
CA GLY A 164 -8.66 -14.25 -5.66
C GLY A 164 -9.51 -14.93 -6.73
N GLU A 165 -10.62 -15.57 -6.34
CA GLU A 165 -11.54 -16.30 -7.23
C GLU A 165 -12.76 -15.46 -7.61
N TRP A 166 -12.98 -14.34 -6.93
CA TRP A 166 -14.12 -13.48 -7.23
C TRP A 166 -14.03 -12.99 -8.69
N PRO A 167 -15.16 -12.88 -9.41
CA PRO A 167 -15.20 -12.43 -10.83
C PRO A 167 -14.76 -10.96 -11.02
N ILE A 168 -14.25 -10.36 -9.95
CA ILE A 168 -13.79 -9.01 -9.82
C ILE A 168 -12.33 -9.01 -10.27
N ALA A 169 -12.03 -8.23 -11.30
CA ALA A 169 -10.65 -7.84 -11.57
C ALA A 169 -10.17 -6.86 -10.49
N PHE A 170 -10.08 -7.29 -9.23
CA PHE A 170 -9.23 -6.62 -8.29
C PHE A 170 -7.86 -6.61 -8.93
N GLY A 171 -7.29 -5.42 -9.10
CA GLY A 171 -5.96 -5.29 -9.70
C GLY A 171 -4.98 -6.28 -9.08
N GLU A 172 -5.10 -6.53 -7.76
CA GLU A 172 -4.38 -7.54 -6.96
C GLU A 172 -5.15 -7.82 -5.65
N SER A 173 -5.04 -9.03 -5.08
CA SER A 173 -5.53 -9.41 -3.74
C SER A 173 -4.64 -8.82 -2.62
N PHE A 174 -5.09 -8.86 -1.37
CA PHE A 174 -4.31 -8.45 -0.20
C PHE A 174 -4.60 -9.38 0.99
N SER A 175 -3.64 -9.51 1.91
CA SER A 175 -3.79 -10.37 3.08
C SER A 175 -4.43 -9.60 4.23
N LEU A 176 -5.64 -10.01 4.65
CA LEU A 176 -6.31 -9.47 5.84
C LEU A 176 -5.61 -9.88 7.13
N GLU A 177 -5.02 -11.08 7.15
CA GLU A 177 -4.27 -11.58 8.31
C GLU A 177 -3.06 -10.68 8.60
N ALA A 178 -2.36 -10.23 7.56
CA ALA A 178 -1.26 -9.29 7.68
C ALA A 178 -1.69 -7.90 8.21
N MET A 179 -3.00 -7.60 8.15
CA MET A 179 -3.59 -6.38 8.72
C MET A 179 -4.19 -6.61 10.11
N GLY A 180 -4.02 -7.80 10.69
CA GLY A 180 -4.55 -8.16 12.02
C GLY A 180 -6.07 -8.45 12.04
N VAL A 181 -6.69 -8.64 10.87
CA VAL A 181 -8.12 -8.99 10.76
C VAL A 181 -8.23 -10.50 10.55
N MET A 182 -8.80 -11.21 11.54
CA MET A 182 -8.81 -12.67 11.60
C MET A 182 -10.23 -13.25 11.74
N GLY A 183 -10.46 -14.43 11.16
CA GLY A 183 -11.60 -15.30 11.47
C GLY A 183 -12.98 -14.77 11.06
N GLU A 184 -13.93 -14.83 11.97
CA GLU A 184 -15.34 -14.40 11.77
C GLU A 184 -15.54 -12.89 12.02
N ALA A 185 -14.46 -12.11 12.10
CA ALA A 185 -14.57 -10.67 12.28
C ALA A 185 -15.46 -10.08 11.18
N VAL A 186 -16.57 -9.45 11.58
CA VAL A 186 -17.48 -8.80 10.65
C VAL A 186 -16.78 -7.56 10.10
N VAL A 187 -16.49 -7.58 8.82
CA VAL A 187 -15.93 -6.43 8.10
C VAL A 187 -17.11 -5.60 7.58
N PRO A 188 -17.40 -4.42 8.15
CA PRO A 188 -18.43 -3.54 7.62
C PRO A 188 -17.94 -2.93 6.30
N LEU A 189 -18.78 -3.01 5.27
CA LEU A 189 -18.47 -2.57 3.92
C LEU A 189 -19.55 -1.62 3.43
N VAL A 190 -19.14 -0.68 2.59
CA VAL A 190 -20.03 0.26 1.92
C VAL A 190 -20.06 -0.09 0.43
N SER A 191 -21.18 -0.65 -0.02
CA SER A 191 -21.41 -0.97 -1.43
C SER A 191 -22.09 0.19 -2.16
N ARG A 192 -21.75 0.38 -3.44
CA ARG A 192 -22.38 1.37 -4.33
C ARG A 192 -23.13 0.64 -5.43
N PHE A 193 -24.40 0.98 -5.59
CA PHE A 193 -25.19 0.48 -6.71
C PHE A 193 -24.99 1.31 -7.96
N LEU A 194 -24.52 0.67 -9.03
CA LEU A 194 -24.75 1.12 -10.40
C LEU A 194 -25.90 0.30 -11.00
N GLU A 195 -27.05 0.92 -11.25
CA GLU A 195 -28.00 0.36 -12.22
C GLU A 195 -27.43 0.62 -13.63
N MET A 196 -26.51 -0.23 -14.09
CA MET A 196 -26.43 -0.45 -15.54
C MET A 196 -27.71 -1.20 -15.88
N ALA A 197 -28.55 -0.61 -16.72
CA ALA A 197 -29.85 -1.15 -17.12
C ALA A 197 -29.71 -2.62 -17.59
N ALA A 198 -29.98 -3.54 -16.67
CA ALA A 198 -30.14 -4.96 -16.95
C ALA A 198 -31.53 -5.16 -17.55
N HIS A 199 -31.74 -4.64 -18.77
CA HIS A 199 -32.72 -5.23 -19.65
C HIS A 199 -32.15 -6.58 -20.11
N ALA A 200 -32.86 -7.64 -19.71
CA ALA A 200 -32.71 -9.05 -20.07
C ALA A 200 -31.67 -9.85 -19.27
N VAL A 201 -32.13 -10.64 -18.30
CA VAL A 201 -32.17 -12.13 -18.28
C VAL A 201 -32.55 -12.61 -16.85
N PRO A 202 -33.31 -13.72 -16.67
CA PRO A 202 -34.24 -13.88 -15.55
C PRO A 202 -33.64 -14.53 -14.28
N VAL A 203 -34.02 -13.93 -13.15
CA VAL A 203 -34.51 -14.52 -11.89
C VAL A 203 -34.03 -15.94 -11.56
N ALA A 204 -33.00 -16.01 -10.69
CA ALA A 204 -32.91 -16.87 -9.48
C ALA A 204 -31.46 -17.25 -9.11
N GLN A 205 -30.48 -17.05 -9.99
CA GLN A 205 -29.05 -17.27 -9.68
C GLN A 205 -28.23 -15.98 -9.60
N GLY A 206 -28.78 -14.84 -10.06
CA GLY A 206 -28.05 -13.57 -10.19
C GLY A 206 -27.95 -12.70 -8.94
N PHE A 207 -28.50 -13.08 -7.78
CA PHE A 207 -28.45 -12.20 -6.59
C PHE A 207 -27.05 -12.14 -5.97
N VAL A 208 -26.30 -13.25 -5.98
CA VAL A 208 -24.93 -13.31 -5.44
C VAL A 208 -23.93 -12.65 -6.40
N GLU A 209 -24.00 -12.95 -7.71
CA GLU A 209 -23.15 -12.29 -8.71
C GLU A 209 -23.36 -10.77 -8.75
N TRP A 210 -24.60 -10.32 -8.58
CA TRP A 210 -24.93 -8.90 -8.61
C TRP A 210 -24.57 -8.16 -7.31
N ALA A 211 -24.77 -8.77 -6.15
CA ALA A 211 -24.36 -8.19 -4.87
C ALA A 211 -22.83 -8.03 -4.78
N VAL A 212 -22.08 -8.98 -5.35
CA VAL A 212 -20.62 -8.93 -5.46
C VAL A 212 -20.21 -7.79 -6.38
N THR A 213 -20.82 -7.66 -7.56
CA THR A 213 -20.54 -6.57 -8.52
C THR A 213 -20.85 -5.18 -7.95
N ALA A 214 -21.95 -5.02 -7.20
CA ALA A 214 -22.32 -3.76 -6.53
C ALA A 214 -21.39 -3.40 -5.35
N LEU A 215 -20.67 -4.38 -4.80
CA LEU A 215 -19.66 -4.15 -3.77
C LEU A 215 -18.35 -3.62 -4.41
N CYS A 216 -18.03 -4.06 -5.62
CA CYS A 216 -16.82 -3.71 -6.38
C CYS A 216 -16.71 -2.24 -6.74
N ASP A 217 -17.80 -1.64 -7.22
CA ASP A 217 -17.77 -0.24 -7.61
C ASP A 217 -17.77 0.68 -6.39
N GLY A 218 -18.07 0.18 -5.17
CA GLY A 218 -18.27 0.95 -3.94
C GLY A 218 -17.04 1.20 -3.08
N VAL A 219 -16.29 0.15 -2.78
CA VAL A 219 -15.49 0.11 -1.54
C VAL A 219 -14.13 0.81 -1.64
N LEU A 220 -13.47 0.86 -2.80
CA LEU A 220 -12.08 1.38 -2.87
C LEU A 220 -11.93 2.89 -3.11
N GLY A 221 -13.04 3.63 -3.19
CA GLY A 221 -13.01 5.11 -3.24
C GLY A 221 -13.00 5.79 -1.86
N ALA A 222 -13.46 5.11 -0.81
CA ALA A 222 -13.79 5.75 0.47
C ALA A 222 -12.93 5.31 1.67
N GLY A 223 -12.20 4.19 1.58
CA GLY A 223 -11.45 3.63 2.71
C GLY A 223 -10.20 4.40 3.18
N LEU A 224 -9.75 5.45 2.48
CA LEU A 224 -8.55 6.23 2.85
C LEU A 224 -8.84 7.71 3.14
N GLY A 225 -10.10 8.06 3.44
CA GLY A 225 -10.53 9.43 3.77
C GLY A 225 -11.13 9.62 5.15
N LEU A 226 -11.32 8.56 5.94
CA LEU A 226 -11.97 8.61 7.25
C LEU A 226 -11.08 8.02 8.35
N VAL A 227 -9.89 8.60 8.49
CA VAL A 227 -9.31 8.88 9.82
C VAL A 227 -8.87 10.33 9.77
N ALA A 228 -9.79 11.21 10.15
CA ALA A 228 -9.56 12.59 10.53
C ALA A 228 -10.15 12.77 11.93
#